data_AF-A0A8S1H408-F1
#
_entry.id   AF-A0A8S1H408-F1
#
_cell.length_a   1.000
_cell.length_b   1.000
_cell.length_c   1.000
_cell.angle_alpha   90.00
_cell.angle_beta   90.00
_cell.angle_gamma   90.00
#
_symmetry.space_group_name_H-M   'P 1'
#
loop_
_entity.id
_entity.type
_entity.pdbx_description
1 polymer ?
#
loop_
_entity_poly.entity_id
_entity_poly.type
_entity_poly.pdbx_seq_one_letter_code
_entity_poly.pdbx_strand_id
1 'polypeptide(L)'
;MSTKANIPPEVVDQLMKFDQALTKMEESLEPLLNDGIDVHLQRSAIDMAMADITSMFAMDSLHWAQQSLRGEQPEKNDELLIDINRTKKFNAELKTLQERQEAPRVSKQGAANFIRNALWELPEGSKDAEKDEKPSKDQSTSKKARKRR
;
A
#
# COMPACT_ATOMS: atom_id res chain seq x y z
N MET A 1 -4.39 -34.59 51.18
CA MET A 1 -5.53 -33.87 50.58
C MET A 1 -4.99 -33.02 49.45
N SER A 2 -5.40 -33.30 48.22
CA SER A 2 -4.91 -32.61 47.03
C SER A 2 -5.42 -31.17 47.03
N THR A 3 -4.54 -30.21 47.28
CA THR A 3 -4.85 -28.79 47.20
C THR A 3 -5.27 -28.50 45.75
N LYS A 4 -6.54 -28.11 45.53
CA LYS A 4 -6.99 -27.60 44.24
C LYS A 4 -6.02 -26.48 43.84
N ALA A 5 -5.16 -26.74 42.86
CA ALA A 5 -4.24 -25.76 42.33
C ALA A 5 -5.09 -24.67 41.69
N ASN A 6 -5.29 -23.56 42.41
CA ASN A 6 -6.00 -22.42 41.88
C ASN A 6 -5.10 -21.82 40.79
N ILE A 7 -5.64 -21.65 39.59
CA ILE A 7 -4.88 -21.09 38.47
C ILE A 7 -4.43 -19.68 38.87
N PRO A 8 -3.16 -19.30 38.64
CA PRO A 8 -2.68 -17.97 38.98
C PRO A 8 -3.56 -16.89 38.33
N PRO A 9 -3.94 -15.82 39.05
CA PRO A 9 -4.85 -14.80 38.53
C PRO A 9 -4.29 -14.09 37.28
N GLU A 10 -2.97 -13.94 37.20
CA GLU A 10 -2.30 -13.39 36.02
C GLU A 10 -2.57 -14.20 34.74
N VAL A 11 -2.59 -15.53 34.86
CA VAL A 11 -2.86 -16.43 33.72
C VAL A 11 -4.32 -16.31 33.30
N VAL A 12 -5.24 -16.16 34.26
CA VAL A 12 -6.66 -15.93 33.98
C VAL A 12 -6.84 -14.61 33.22
N ASP A 13 -6.19 -13.54 33.66
CA ASP A 13 -6.25 -12.24 32.99
C ASP A 13 -5.67 -12.29 31.56
N GLN A 14 -4.57 -13.02 31.36
CA GLN A 14 -3.99 -13.22 30.02
C GLN A 14 -4.94 -14.01 29.11
N LEU A 15 -5.59 -15.05 29.61
CA LEU A 15 -6.59 -15.82 28.87
C LEU A 15 -7.81 -14.97 28.51
N MET A 16 -8.29 -14.13 29.42
CA MET A 16 -9.39 -13.20 29.12
C MET A 16 -9.01 -12.19 28.03
N LYS A 17 -7.78 -11.66 28.05
CA LYS A 17 -7.29 -10.77 26.99
C LYS A 17 -7.17 -11.49 25.65
N PHE A 18 -6.72 -12.74 25.67
CA PHE A 18 -6.62 -13.57 24.46
C PHE A 18 -7.99 -13.85 23.85
N ASP A 19 -8.97 -14.24 24.66
CA ASP A 19 -10.36 -14.45 24.25
C ASP A 19 -10.96 -13.18 23.62
N GLN A 20 -10.82 -12.03 24.28
CA GLN A 20 -11.26 -10.74 23.73
C GLN A 20 -10.57 -10.38 22.41
N ALA A 21 -9.30 -10.75 22.24
CA ALA A 21 -8.58 -10.53 21.00
C ALA A 21 -9.11 -11.43 19.87
N LEU A 22 -9.45 -12.69 20.18
CA LEU A 22 -10.08 -13.60 19.23
C LEU A 22 -11.47 -13.10 18.80
N THR A 23 -12.32 -12.69 19.75
CA THR A 23 -13.65 -12.14 19.42
C THR A 23 -13.54 -10.93 18.49
N LYS A 24 -12.63 -9.99 18.77
CA LYS A 24 -12.41 -8.83 17.89
C LYS A 24 -11.92 -9.22 16.50
N MET A 25 -11.07 -10.24 16.43
CA MET A 25 -10.56 -10.74 15.16
C MET A 25 -11.68 -11.39 14.34
N GLU A 26 -12.53 -12.20 14.98
CA GLU A 26 -13.72 -12.80 14.36
C GLU A 26 -14.66 -11.73 13.82
N GLU A 27 -15.04 -10.73 14.65
CA GLU A 27 -15.88 -9.59 14.23
C GLU A 27 -15.28 -8.82 13.03
N SER A 28 -13.95 -8.69 12.98
CA SER A 28 -13.27 -7.98 11.89
C SER A 28 -13.21 -8.79 10.59
N LEU A 29 -13.13 -10.12 10.69
CA LEU A 29 -13.05 -11.03 9.54
C LEU A 29 -14.43 -11.48 9.04
N GLU A 30 -15.46 -11.40 9.88
CA GLU A 30 -16.84 -11.76 9.55
C GLU A 30 -17.33 -11.24 8.18
N PRO A 31 -17.19 -9.94 7.84
CA PRO A 31 -17.64 -9.43 6.53
C PRO A 31 -16.86 -10.02 5.34
N LEU A 32 -15.63 -10.50 5.56
CA LEU A 32 -14.83 -11.10 4.51
C LEU A 32 -15.14 -12.58 4.33
N LEU A 33 -15.46 -13.30 5.42
CA LEU A 33 -15.64 -14.75 5.45
C LEU A 33 -17.09 -15.20 5.22
N ASN A 34 -18.08 -14.38 5.59
CA ASN A 34 -19.49 -14.71 5.40
C ASN A 34 -20.00 -14.46 3.97
N ASP A 35 -19.20 -13.78 3.14
CA ASP A 35 -19.54 -13.59 1.73
C ASP A 35 -19.46 -14.94 1.00
N GLY A 36 -20.54 -15.29 0.30
CA GLY A 36 -20.55 -16.46 -0.57
C GLY A 36 -19.54 -16.32 -1.71
N ILE A 37 -19.13 -17.45 -2.28
CA ILE A 37 -18.16 -17.50 -3.40
C ILE A 37 -18.57 -16.57 -4.54
N ASP A 38 -19.87 -16.48 -4.84
CA ASP A 38 -20.40 -15.60 -5.89
C ASP A 38 -20.17 -14.12 -5.60
N VAL A 39 -20.32 -13.68 -4.35
CA VAL A 39 -20.07 -12.30 -3.92
C VAL A 39 -18.57 -12.01 -3.97
N HIS A 40 -17.75 -12.96 -3.54
CA HIS A 40 -16.30 -12.85 -3.60
C HIS A 40 -15.80 -12.69 -5.05
N LEU A 41 -16.36 -13.45 -6.00
CA LEU A 41 -16.02 -13.37 -7.43
C LEU A 41 -16.48 -12.08 -8.11
N GLN A 42 -17.45 -11.36 -7.53
CA GLN A 42 -17.93 -10.07 -8.04
C GLN A 42 -17.04 -8.88 -7.63
N ARG A 43 -16.10 -9.08 -6.70
CA ARG A 43 -15.18 -8.04 -6.24
C ARG A 43 -14.21 -7.60 -7.35
N SER A 44 -13.68 -6.39 -7.23
CA SER A 44 -12.54 -5.98 -8.06
C SER A 44 -11.38 -6.95 -7.88
N ALA A 45 -10.55 -7.15 -8.90
CA ALA A 45 -9.40 -8.06 -8.82
C ALA A 45 -8.46 -7.73 -7.64
N ILE A 46 -8.33 -6.45 -7.30
CA ILE A 46 -7.51 -6.00 -6.16
C ILE A 46 -8.20 -6.31 -4.83
N ASP A 47 -9.51 -6.07 -4.71
CA ASP A 47 -10.28 -6.33 -3.50
C ASP A 47 -10.40 -7.84 -3.21
N MET A 48 -10.50 -8.65 -4.27
CA MET A 48 -10.45 -10.10 -4.21
C MET A 48 -9.11 -10.57 -3.65
N ALA A 49 -8.01 -10.11 -4.24
CA ALA A 49 -6.66 -10.44 -3.77
C ALA A 49 -6.41 -9.97 -2.33
N MET A 50 -6.92 -8.80 -1.94
CA MET A 50 -6.85 -8.31 -0.55
C MET A 50 -7.53 -9.26 0.43
N ALA A 51 -8.74 -9.72 0.09
CA ALA A 51 -9.49 -10.65 0.93
C ALA A 51 -8.78 -12.00 1.06
N ASP A 52 -8.28 -12.55 -0.06
CA ASP A 52 -7.54 -13.82 -0.07
C ASP A 52 -6.27 -13.72 0.78
N ILE A 53 -5.45 -12.69 0.56
CA ILE A 53 -4.21 -12.47 1.32
C ILE A 53 -4.51 -12.27 2.80
N THR A 54 -5.60 -11.58 3.15
CA THR A 54 -6.03 -11.39 4.54
C THR A 54 -6.45 -12.71 5.18
N SER A 55 -7.17 -13.56 4.45
CA SER A 55 -7.57 -14.89 4.94
C SER A 55 -6.35 -15.80 5.16
N MET A 56 -5.38 -15.79 4.23
CA MET A 56 -4.12 -16.52 4.38
C MET A 56 -3.35 -16.04 5.61
N PHE A 57 -3.19 -14.73 5.77
CA PHE A 57 -2.51 -14.14 6.92
C PHE A 57 -3.19 -14.48 8.25
N ALA A 58 -4.52 -14.49 8.29
CA ALA A 58 -5.28 -14.87 9.47
C ALA A 58 -5.03 -16.35 9.83
N MET A 59 -5.04 -17.26 8.85
CA MET A 59 -4.73 -18.68 9.06
C MET A 59 -3.31 -18.89 9.58
N ASP A 60 -2.31 -18.26 8.95
CA ASP A 60 -0.90 -18.34 9.37
C ASP A 60 -0.73 -17.87 10.83
N SER A 61 -1.36 -16.74 11.17
CA SER A 61 -1.29 -16.14 12.51
C SER A 61 -1.98 -17.00 13.57
N LEU A 62 -3.13 -17.58 13.25
CA LEU A 62 -3.82 -18.52 14.14
C LEU A 62 -3.01 -19.80 14.34
N HIS A 63 -2.35 -20.30 13.29
CA HIS A 63 -1.49 -21.47 13.41
C HIS A 63 -0.29 -21.19 14.33
N TRP A 64 0.32 -20.00 14.21
CA TRP A 64 1.36 -19.54 15.14
C TRP A 64 0.88 -19.49 16.58
N ALA A 65 -0.30 -18.90 16.82
CA ALA A 65 -0.90 -18.83 18.16
C ALA A 65 -1.18 -20.24 18.72
N GLN A 66 -1.72 -21.14 17.89
CA GLN A 66 -2.02 -22.52 18.27
C GLN A 66 -0.77 -23.31 18.66
N GLN A 67 0.34 -23.17 17.94
CA GLN A 67 1.62 -23.78 18.33
C GLN A 67 2.13 -23.22 19.66
N SER A 68 2.07 -21.89 19.80
CA SER A 68 2.49 -21.20 21.03
C SER A 68 1.69 -21.69 22.25
N LEU A 69 0.38 -21.90 22.10
CA LEU A 69 -0.50 -22.44 23.15
C LEU A 69 -0.18 -23.89 23.53
N ARG A 70 0.34 -24.69 22.59
CA ARG A 70 0.79 -26.07 22.88
C ARG A 70 2.17 -26.11 23.55
N GLY A 71 2.82 -24.96 23.73
CA GLY A 71 4.20 -24.88 24.20
C GLY A 71 5.23 -25.27 23.13
N GLU A 72 4.80 -25.39 21.87
CA GLU A 72 5.68 -25.57 20.73
C GLU A 72 6.30 -24.23 20.33
N GLN A 73 7.46 -24.28 19.68
CA GLN A 73 8.14 -23.08 19.21
C GLN A 73 7.79 -22.87 17.73
N PRO A 74 6.94 -21.90 17.39
CA PRO A 74 6.52 -21.68 15.99
C PRO A 74 7.69 -21.30 15.07
N GLU A 75 8.76 -20.72 15.63
CA GLU A 75 10.00 -20.41 14.92
C GLU A 75 10.75 -21.65 14.40
N LYS A 76 10.46 -22.84 14.93
CA LYS A 76 11.08 -24.10 14.50
C LYS A 76 10.25 -24.85 13.46
N ASN A 77 9.06 -24.35 13.14
CA ASN A 77 8.20 -24.96 12.14
C ASN A 77 8.53 -24.37 10.76
N ASP A 78 9.37 -25.07 10.01
CA ASP A 78 9.81 -24.65 8.67
C ASP A 78 8.64 -24.48 7.69
N GLU A 79 7.59 -25.33 7.79
CA GLU A 79 6.40 -25.24 6.93
C GLU A 79 5.62 -23.96 7.20
N LEU A 80 5.38 -23.63 8.48
CA LEU A 80 4.73 -22.37 8.85
C LEU A 80 5.56 -21.16 8.41
N LEU A 81 6.88 -21.22 8.52
CA LEU A 81 7.73 -20.12 8.05
C LEU A 81 7.66 -19.95 6.54
N ILE A 82 7.55 -21.03 5.77
CA ILE A 82 7.34 -20.97 4.32
C ILE A 82 6.03 -20.27 4.01
N ASP A 83 4.93 -20.65 4.68
CA ASP A 83 3.61 -20.05 4.44
C ASP A 83 3.58 -18.57 4.81
N ILE A 84 4.14 -18.20 5.96
CA ILE A 84 4.27 -16.79 6.37
C ILE A 84 5.07 -15.98 5.34
N ASN A 85 6.18 -16.53 4.83
CA ASN A 85 7.00 -15.86 3.84
C ASN A 85 6.28 -15.74 2.49
N ARG A 86 5.48 -16.74 2.12
CA ARG A 86 4.62 -16.71 0.94
C ARG A 86 3.55 -15.62 1.06
N THR A 87 2.87 -15.53 2.20
CA THR A 87 1.88 -14.48 2.48
C THR A 87 2.52 -13.09 2.44
N LYS A 88 3.71 -12.91 3.02
CA LYS A 88 4.48 -11.65 2.93
C LYS A 88 4.80 -11.26 1.49
N LYS A 89 5.20 -12.22 0.66
CA LYS A 89 5.50 -11.99 -0.76
C LYS A 89 4.26 -11.48 -1.51
N PHE A 90 3.12 -12.14 -1.36
CA PHE A 90 1.89 -11.70 -2.02
C PHE A 90 1.42 -10.33 -1.54
N ASN A 91 1.55 -10.04 -0.24
CA ASN A 91 1.22 -8.73 0.30
C ASN A 91 2.13 -7.62 -0.26
N ALA A 92 3.43 -7.90 -0.43
CA ALA A 92 4.35 -6.97 -1.08
C ALA A 92 3.98 -6.73 -2.54
N GLU A 93 3.65 -7.79 -3.30
CA GLU A 93 3.21 -7.68 -4.70
C GLU A 93 1.91 -6.87 -4.81
N LEU A 94 0.92 -7.13 -3.95
CA LEU A 94 -0.34 -6.40 -3.91
C LEU A 94 -0.13 -4.89 -3.70
N LYS A 95 0.76 -4.51 -2.77
CA LYS A 95 1.10 -3.09 -2.52
C LYS A 95 1.67 -2.43 -3.76
N THR A 96 2.58 -3.09 -4.48
CA THR A 96 3.13 -2.53 -5.73
C THR A 96 2.07 -2.35 -6.81
N LEU A 97 1.05 -3.22 -6.86
CA LEU A 97 -0.06 -3.10 -7.80
C LEU A 97 -0.98 -1.94 -7.44
N GLN A 98 -1.26 -1.74 -6.16
CA GLN A 98 -2.03 -0.60 -5.65
C GLN A 98 -1.32 0.72 -5.93
N GLU A 99 -0.03 0.82 -5.61
CA GLU A 99 0.79 2.00 -5.90
C GLU A 99 0.83 2.32 -7.40
N ARG A 100 0.91 1.29 -8.25
CA ARG A 100 0.86 1.46 -9.71
C ARG A 100 -0.49 1.96 -10.20
N GLN A 101 -1.59 1.59 -9.54
CA GLN A 101 -2.92 2.09 -9.87
C GLN A 101 -3.07 3.57 -9.53
N GLU A 102 -2.50 4.00 -8.39
CA GLU A 102 -2.53 5.37 -7.90
C GLU A 102 -1.47 6.28 -8.54
N ALA A 103 -0.49 5.71 -9.23
CA ALA A 103 0.61 6.45 -9.85
C ALA A 103 0.11 7.53 -10.85
N PRO A 104 0.65 8.77 -10.78
CA PRO A 104 0.30 9.83 -11.72
C PRO A 104 0.56 9.41 -13.16
N ARG A 105 -0.48 9.43 -13.99
CA ARG A 105 -0.36 9.11 -15.42
C ARG A 105 0.12 10.33 -16.18
N VAL A 106 1.23 10.21 -16.91
CA VAL A 106 1.71 11.30 -17.79
C VAL A 106 0.65 11.56 -18.86
N SER A 107 0.24 12.83 -18.99
CA SER A 107 -0.70 13.24 -20.03
C SER A 107 -0.05 13.04 -21.41
N LYS A 108 -0.58 12.09 -22.19
CA LYS A 108 -0.14 11.84 -23.57
C LYS A 108 -0.23 13.10 -24.43
N GLN A 109 -1.27 13.92 -24.20
CA GLN A 109 -1.44 15.20 -24.89
C GLN A 109 -0.40 16.23 -24.46
N GLY A 110 -0.08 16.31 -23.17
CA GLY A 110 1.00 17.17 -22.67
C GLY A 110 2.35 16.80 -23.30
N ALA A 111 2.70 15.52 -23.28
CA ALA A 111 3.91 15.00 -23.92
C ALA A 111 3.95 15.28 -25.43
N ALA A 112 2.83 15.08 -26.14
CA ALA A 112 2.73 15.40 -27.58
C ALA A 112 2.92 16.90 -27.86
N ASN A 113 2.37 17.78 -27.01
CA ASN A 113 2.55 19.22 -27.12
C ASN A 113 4.00 19.64 -26.86
N PHE A 114 4.67 19.02 -25.88
CA PHE A 114 6.11 19.25 -25.64
C PHE A 114 6.95 18.87 -26.87
N ILE A 115 6.70 17.69 -27.45
CA ILE A 115 7.40 17.22 -28.65
C ILE A 115 7.13 18.15 -29.83
N ARG A 116 5.87 18.56 -30.04
CA ARG A 116 5.49 19.44 -31.13
C ARG A 116 6.11 20.84 -31.00
N ASN A 117 6.12 21.41 -29.81
CA ASN A 117 6.75 22.71 -29.56
C ASN A 117 8.28 22.62 -29.75
N ALA A 118 8.91 21.55 -29.26
CA ALA A 118 10.34 21.32 -29.44
C ALA A 118 10.74 21.10 -30.92
N LEU A 119 9.88 20.48 -31.73
CA LEU A 119 10.10 20.33 -33.18
C LEU A 119 9.80 21.60 -33.99
N TRP A 120 9.01 22.53 -33.45
CA TRP A 120 8.62 23.76 -34.15
C TRP A 120 9.66 24.88 -33.99
N GLU A 121 10.51 24.82 -32.97
CA GLU A 121 11.64 25.74 -32.81
C GLU A 121 12.83 25.33 -33.68
N LEU A 122 12.81 25.69 -34.97
CA LEU A 122 14.03 26.04 -35.75
C LEU A 122 13.65 26.80 -37.03
N PRO A 123 14.35 27.91 -37.31
CA PRO A 123 15.38 27.82 -38.34
C PRO A 123 16.74 28.36 -37.91
N GLU A 124 17.75 27.86 -38.62
CA GLU A 124 19.19 27.96 -38.42
C GLU A 124 19.74 29.37 -38.11
N GLY A 125 20.60 29.45 -37.09
CA GLY A 125 21.67 30.44 -37.02
C GLY A 125 21.43 31.71 -36.18
N SER A 126 21.60 31.63 -34.85
CA SER A 126 22.25 32.69 -34.05
C SER A 126 22.59 32.15 -32.65
N LYS A 127 23.83 31.67 -32.46
CA LYS A 127 24.97 32.36 -31.82
C LYS A 127 25.08 32.07 -30.32
N ASP A 128 26.13 31.31 -30.00
CA ASP A 128 27.02 31.47 -28.86
C ASP A 128 26.38 31.53 -27.47
N ALA A 129 26.27 30.36 -26.83
CA ALA A 129 26.33 30.29 -25.38
C ALA A 129 27.81 30.26 -24.95
N GLU A 130 28.47 31.42 -25.03
CA GLU A 130 29.67 31.69 -24.23
C GLU A 130 29.28 32.65 -23.10
N LYS A 131 29.28 32.07 -21.90
CA LYS A 131 29.51 32.62 -20.55
C LYS A 131 29.30 34.12 -20.23
N ASP A 132 28.66 34.26 -19.06
CA ASP A 132 29.00 35.15 -17.94
C ASP A 132 28.25 36.49 -17.72
N GLU A 133 27.87 36.62 -16.44
CA GLU A 133 27.60 37.80 -15.62
C GLU A 133 26.25 38.58 -15.68
N LYS A 134 25.52 38.54 -14.55
CA LYS A 134 24.62 39.61 -14.03
C LYS A 134 25.44 40.90 -13.74
N PRO A 135 24.87 42.11 -13.42
CA PRO A 135 23.49 42.47 -13.06
C PRO A 135 22.97 43.85 -13.60
N SER A 136 21.75 44.21 -13.16
CA SER A 136 21.33 45.56 -12.70
C SER A 136 20.48 46.51 -13.59
N LYS A 137 19.38 46.94 -12.95
CA LYS A 137 18.67 48.24 -12.94
C LYS A 137 17.81 48.71 -14.13
N ASP A 138 16.49 48.67 -13.84
CA ASP A 138 15.65 49.83 -13.48
C ASP A 138 15.26 50.86 -14.57
N GLN A 139 13.99 51.28 -14.47
CA GLN A 139 13.32 52.41 -15.12
C GLN A 139 13.02 52.29 -16.63
N SER A 140 11.97 52.88 -17.19
CA SER A 140 10.68 53.44 -16.74
C SER A 140 9.98 53.92 -18.03
N THR A 141 8.65 54.03 -18.00
CA THR A 141 7.80 54.78 -18.97
C THR A 141 7.74 54.19 -20.40
N SER A 142 6.71 54.33 -21.24
CA SER A 142 5.54 55.18 -21.29
C SER A 142 4.54 54.56 -22.29
N LYS A 143 3.25 54.58 -21.94
CA LYS A 143 2.06 54.82 -22.79
C LYS A 143 2.22 54.69 -24.32
N LYS A 144 1.38 53.86 -24.96
CA LYS A 144 0.27 54.35 -25.81
C LYS A 144 -0.70 53.25 -26.23
N ALA A 145 -1.97 53.48 -25.89
CA ALA A 145 -3.12 52.78 -26.42
C ALA A 145 -3.26 52.93 -27.93
N ARG A 146 -3.76 51.89 -28.63
CA ARG A 146 -4.85 52.09 -29.61
C ARG A 146 -5.64 50.82 -29.92
N LYS A 147 -6.90 50.90 -29.51
CA LYS A 147 -8.08 50.08 -29.81
C LYS A 147 -8.34 49.92 -31.32
N ARG A 148 -8.81 48.74 -31.72
CA ARG A 148 -9.80 48.46 -32.81
C ARG A 148 -10.13 46.96 -32.75
N ARG A 149 -11.23 46.59 -32.10
CA ARG A 149 -12.60 46.48 -32.61
C ARG A 149 -12.76 45.25 -33.50
#